data_AF-A0A177WP71-F1
#
_entry.id   AF-A0A177WP71-F1
#
_cell.length_a   1.000
_cell.length_b   1.000
_cell.length_c   1.000
_cell.angle_alpha   90.00
_cell.angle_beta   90.00
_cell.angle_gamma   90.00
#
_symmetry.space_group_name_H-M   'P 1'
#
loop_
_entity.id
_entity.type
_entity.pdbx_description
1 polymer ?
#
loop_
_entity_poly.entity_id
_entity_poly.type
_entity_poly.pdbx_seq_one_letter_code
_entity_poly.pdbx_strand_id
1 'polypeptide(L)'
;MLETSLKSVTHAPGIALNISFEHALKDSPLFRSSVRLFADELDELEKWLVNISKICRIYTESLTKTNDIGLAVSRRVSSNKYISLLGNTENIRTVSESMINIHHLRLKMARSQYILFQLEGMHEGVISTIQNVLFKDIKNIKEARLDYEKSVEKFEAATIKYAALPKSKESSALLEDAFILYEARKPFIKASISYVSKIIMLKYKLDIHIPDILMALIKVHTDYFEAGWDLFHGIEVASQDLRQKLDNARAMSSDTIKRLETVKNEFEEPVSTAIVCNRVGKTTSKRIH
;
A
#
# COMPACT_ATOMS: atom_id res chain seq x y z
N MET A 1 -48.65 7.65 -7.88
CA MET A 1 -47.41 8.47 -7.88
C MET A 1 -46.35 7.92 -6.93
N LEU A 2 -46.66 7.56 -5.67
CA LEU A 2 -45.69 6.94 -4.75
C LEU A 2 -45.17 5.55 -5.19
N GLU A 3 -46.05 4.67 -5.70
CA GLU A 3 -45.64 3.33 -6.17
C GLU A 3 -44.69 3.37 -7.37
N THR A 4 -44.86 4.33 -8.27
CA THR A 4 -44.00 4.53 -9.44
C THR A 4 -42.61 5.05 -9.06
N SER A 5 -42.52 5.82 -7.96
CA SER A 5 -41.26 6.34 -7.42
C SER A 5 -40.50 5.33 -6.55
N LEU A 6 -41.16 4.35 -5.94
CA LEU A 6 -40.49 3.27 -5.21
C LEU A 6 -39.85 2.25 -6.16
N LYS A 7 -40.48 1.94 -7.29
CA LYS A 7 -39.96 0.97 -8.27
C LYS A 7 -38.62 1.39 -8.89
N SER A 8 -38.36 2.69 -9.05
CA SER A 8 -37.08 3.20 -9.55
C SER A 8 -35.95 3.18 -8.51
N VAL A 9 -36.28 3.21 -7.21
CA VAL A 9 -35.30 3.20 -6.10
C VAL A 9 -35.03 1.77 -5.58
N THR A 10 -35.94 0.82 -5.83
CA THR A 10 -35.89 -0.54 -5.27
C THR A 10 -35.07 -1.54 -6.08
N HIS A 11 -34.63 -1.19 -7.28
CA HIS A 11 -33.71 -2.00 -8.08
C HIS A 11 -32.36 -1.31 -8.21
N ALA A 12 -31.57 -1.35 -7.14
CA ALA A 12 -30.15 -1.04 -7.25
C ALA A 12 -29.50 -2.10 -8.16
N PRO A 13 -28.98 -1.73 -9.34
CA PRO A 13 -28.42 -2.69 -10.29
C PRO A 13 -27.26 -3.48 -9.65
N GLY A 14 -27.08 -4.74 -10.03
CA GLY A 14 -25.88 -5.51 -9.68
C GLY A 14 -25.94 -6.42 -8.44
N ILE A 15 -27.08 -6.58 -7.76
CA ILE A 15 -27.20 -7.65 -6.74
C ILE A 15 -28.49 -8.43 -6.97
N ALA A 16 -28.33 -9.75 -7.12
CA ALA A 16 -29.40 -10.75 -7.13
C ALA A 16 -30.01 -10.98 -5.72
N LEU A 17 -30.16 -9.91 -4.92
CA LEU A 17 -30.75 -9.97 -3.57
C LEU A 17 -32.16 -9.40 -3.66
N ASN A 18 -33.15 -10.23 -3.34
CA ASN A 18 -34.56 -9.87 -3.31
C ASN A 18 -34.87 -9.03 -2.04
N ILE A 19 -34.20 -7.89 -1.89
CA ILE A 19 -34.37 -6.96 -0.77
C ILE A 19 -35.07 -5.71 -1.30
N SER A 20 -36.33 -5.53 -0.91
CA SER A 20 -37.12 -4.34 -1.24
C SER A 20 -38.07 -4.00 -0.10
N PHE A 21 -38.66 -2.81 -0.12
CA PHE A 21 -39.67 -2.42 0.85
C PHE A 21 -40.89 -3.36 0.83
N GLU A 22 -41.27 -3.85 -0.34
CA GLU A 22 -42.37 -4.81 -0.47
C GLU A 22 -42.01 -6.15 0.20
N HIS A 23 -40.77 -6.63 0.01
CA HIS A 23 -40.29 -7.85 0.66
C HIS A 23 -40.21 -7.70 2.18
N ALA A 24 -39.80 -6.53 2.69
CA ALA A 24 -39.77 -6.23 4.11
C ALA A 24 -41.17 -6.18 4.76
N LEU A 25 -42.17 -5.68 4.03
CA LEU A 25 -43.57 -5.65 4.48
C LEU A 25 -44.18 -7.07 4.54
N LYS A 26 -43.84 -7.91 3.56
CA LYS A 26 -44.34 -9.30 3.47
C LYS A 26 -43.64 -10.24 4.45
N ASP A 27 -42.43 -9.90 4.87
CA ASP A 27 -41.61 -10.71 5.77
C ASP A 27 -41.45 -12.17 5.32
N SER A 28 -41.13 -12.38 4.04
CA SER A 28 -41.05 -13.73 3.48
C SER A 28 -39.78 -14.47 3.91
N PRO A 29 -39.77 -15.82 3.90
CA PRO A 29 -38.54 -16.60 4.13
C PRO A 29 -37.39 -16.21 3.19
N LEU A 30 -37.72 -15.87 1.93
CA LEU A 30 -36.77 -15.39 0.94
C LEU A 30 -36.17 -14.02 1.31
N PHE A 31 -36.98 -13.12 1.88
CA PHE A 31 -36.50 -11.85 2.39
C PHE A 31 -35.51 -12.07 3.54
N ARG A 32 -35.87 -12.93 4.51
CA ARG A 32 -35.02 -13.26 5.66
C ARG A 32 -33.69 -13.88 5.24
N SER A 33 -33.70 -14.81 4.28
CA SER A 33 -32.48 -15.40 3.76
C SER A 33 -31.62 -14.36 3.03
N SER A 34 -32.23 -13.47 2.25
CA SER A 34 -31.52 -12.40 1.54
C SER A 34 -30.86 -11.41 2.51
N VAL A 35 -31.56 -11.01 3.58
CA VAL A 35 -31.00 -10.14 4.61
C VAL A 35 -29.80 -10.79 5.32
N ARG A 36 -29.88 -12.10 5.59
CA ARG A 36 -28.76 -12.84 6.19
C ARG A 36 -27.57 -12.94 5.25
N LEU A 37 -27.79 -13.27 3.98
CA LEU A 37 -26.72 -13.30 2.98
C LEU A 37 -26.03 -11.94 2.85
N PHE A 38 -26.80 -10.85 2.82
CA PHE A 38 -26.25 -9.50 2.84
C PHE A 38 -25.38 -9.24 4.08
N ALA A 39 -25.81 -9.70 5.26
CA ALA A 39 -25.03 -9.57 6.49
C ALA A 39 -23.68 -10.32 6.42
N ASP A 40 -23.68 -11.52 5.84
CA ASP A 40 -22.45 -12.31 5.63
C ASP A 40 -21.52 -11.64 4.61
N GLU A 41 -22.06 -11.14 3.49
CA GLU A 41 -21.31 -10.40 2.47
C GLU A 41 -20.71 -9.10 3.01
N LEU A 42 -21.43 -8.39 3.89
CA LEU A 42 -20.95 -7.19 4.56
C LEU A 42 -19.75 -7.49 5.46
N ASP A 43 -19.77 -8.61 6.17
CA ASP A 43 -18.65 -9.03 7.02
C ASP A 43 -17.40 -9.39 6.18
N GLU A 44 -17.58 -10.00 5.02
CA GLU A 44 -16.49 -10.25 4.08
C GLU A 44 -15.95 -8.96 3.44
N LEU A 45 -16.83 -8.01 3.09
CA LEU A 45 -16.43 -6.69 2.59
C LEU A 45 -15.56 -5.95 3.62
N GLU A 46 -15.97 -5.96 4.89
CA GLU A 46 -15.18 -5.35 5.96
C GLU A 46 -13.79 -5.99 6.08
N LYS A 47 -13.70 -7.32 6.11
CA LYS A 47 -12.41 -8.03 6.16
C LYS A 47 -11.52 -7.68 4.97
N TRP A 48 -12.09 -7.63 3.78
CA TRP A 48 -11.37 -7.28 2.55
C TRP A 48 -10.82 -5.85 2.61
N LEU A 49 -11.63 -4.87 3.01
CA LEU A 49 -11.22 -3.47 3.18
C LEU A 49 -10.14 -3.30 4.26
N VAL A 50 -10.29 -3.96 5.41
CA VAL A 50 -9.27 -3.97 6.48
C VAL A 50 -7.95 -4.55 5.96
N ASN A 51 -8.01 -5.63 5.19
CA ASN A 51 -6.82 -6.25 4.62
C ASN A 51 -6.13 -5.34 3.59
N ILE A 52 -6.89 -4.69 2.69
CA ILE A 52 -6.34 -3.70 1.76
C ILE A 52 -5.62 -2.59 2.53
N SER A 53 -6.26 -2.02 3.55
CA SER A 53 -5.65 -0.97 4.38
C SER A 53 -4.34 -1.43 5.03
N LYS A 54 -4.31 -2.66 5.55
CA LYS A 54 -3.11 -3.26 6.15
C LYS A 54 -1.99 -3.45 5.14
N ILE A 55 -2.29 -4.01 3.96
CA ILE A 55 -1.29 -4.22 2.90
C ILE A 55 -0.76 -2.88 2.38
N CYS A 56 -1.62 -1.86 2.25
CA CYS A 56 -1.19 -0.51 1.90
C CYS A 56 -0.17 0.04 2.93
N ARG A 57 -0.42 -0.12 4.24
CA ARG A 57 0.54 0.31 5.28
C ARG A 57 1.89 -0.38 5.15
N ILE A 58 1.88 -1.71 5.02
CA ILE A 58 3.11 -2.51 4.87
C ILE A 58 3.87 -2.08 3.61
N TYR A 59 3.15 -1.82 2.51
CA TYR A 59 3.74 -1.36 1.26
C TYR A 59 4.45 0.00 1.44
N THR A 60 3.79 0.98 2.05
CA THR A 60 4.39 2.29 2.34
C THR A 60 5.63 2.16 3.23
N GLU A 61 5.54 1.41 4.33
CA GLU A 61 6.66 1.19 5.25
C GLU A 61 7.85 0.54 4.54
N SER A 62 7.59 -0.43 3.66
CA SER A 62 8.63 -1.13 2.89
C SER A 62 9.32 -0.21 1.89
N LEU A 63 8.58 0.69 1.24
CA LEU A 63 9.14 1.71 0.35
C LEU A 63 10.06 2.66 1.11
N THR A 64 9.63 3.17 2.26
CA THR A 64 10.45 4.06 3.11
C THR A 64 11.73 3.36 3.55
N LYS A 65 11.63 2.12 4.06
CA LYS A 65 12.79 1.33 4.50
C LYS A 65 13.78 1.07 3.38
N THR A 66 13.30 0.75 2.18
CA THR A 66 14.16 0.54 1.00
C THR A 66 14.94 1.80 0.67
N ASN A 67 14.29 2.96 0.75
CA ASN A 67 14.95 4.24 0.52
C ASN A 67 16.03 4.54 1.59
N ASP A 68 15.74 4.29 2.86
CA ASP A 68 16.69 4.50 3.96
C ASP A 68 17.95 3.61 3.84
N ILE A 69 17.76 2.35 3.45
CA ILE A 69 18.88 1.42 3.18
C ILE A 69 19.73 1.95 2.02
N GLY A 70 19.11 2.39 0.93
CA GLY A 70 19.83 2.96 -0.22
C GLY A 70 20.67 4.20 0.15
N LEU A 71 20.11 5.09 0.98
CA LEU A 71 20.86 6.23 1.54
C LEU A 71 22.04 5.78 2.40
N ALA A 72 21.85 4.77 3.24
CA ALA A 72 22.91 4.25 4.10
C ALA A 72 24.06 3.67 3.26
N VAL A 73 23.77 2.86 2.23
CA VAL A 73 24.77 2.34 1.29
C VAL A 73 25.54 3.50 0.64
N SER A 74 24.83 4.48 0.11
CA SER A 74 25.44 5.62 -0.58
C SER A 74 26.37 6.42 0.35
N ARG A 75 25.97 6.66 1.60
CA ARG A 75 26.84 7.34 2.58
C ARG A 75 28.08 6.53 2.94
N ARG A 76 27.98 5.20 2.98
CA ARG A 76 29.12 4.31 3.28
C ARG A 76 30.14 4.30 2.14
N VAL A 77 29.68 4.35 0.89
CA VAL A 77 30.58 4.45 -0.29
C VAL A 77 31.40 5.75 -0.27
N SER A 78 30.81 6.88 0.16
CA SER A 78 31.53 8.17 0.31
C SER A 78 32.59 8.15 1.41
N SER A 79 32.40 7.31 2.43
CA SER A 79 33.08 7.45 3.72
C SER A 79 34.23 6.46 3.83
N ASN A 80 35.40 6.82 3.28
CA ASN A 80 36.62 6.12 3.64
C ASN A 80 37.78 7.08 3.92
N LYS A 81 37.85 7.59 5.15
CA LYS A 81 38.88 8.52 5.61
C LYS A 81 40.19 7.83 6.04
N TYR A 82 40.24 6.49 6.03
CA TYR A 82 41.28 5.74 6.72
C TYR A 82 42.09 4.80 5.82
N ILE A 83 41.80 4.71 4.51
CA ILE A 83 42.58 3.89 3.58
C ILE A 83 43.48 4.80 2.74
N SER A 84 44.73 4.96 3.17
CA SER A 84 45.78 5.70 2.44
C SER A 84 46.18 5.06 1.11
N LEU A 85 45.87 3.78 0.89
CA LEU A 85 46.07 3.05 -0.37
C LEU A 85 45.17 3.57 -1.50
N LEU A 86 43.98 4.08 -1.15
CA LEU A 86 43.06 4.67 -2.10
C LEU A 86 43.48 6.13 -2.26
N GLY A 87 44.40 6.40 -3.20
CA GLY A 87 44.99 7.72 -3.44
C GLY A 87 43.96 8.83 -3.73
N ASN A 88 43.78 9.23 -4.99
CA ASN A 88 42.82 10.29 -5.32
C ASN A 88 41.37 9.79 -5.14
N THR A 89 40.76 10.11 -3.99
CA THR A 89 39.38 9.72 -3.65
C THR A 89 38.31 10.53 -4.39
N GLU A 90 38.69 11.47 -5.25
CA GLU A 90 37.77 12.38 -5.95
C GLU A 90 36.75 11.64 -6.83
N ASN A 91 37.16 10.56 -7.50
CA ASN A 91 36.25 9.74 -8.31
C ASN A 91 35.26 8.97 -7.43
N ILE A 92 35.72 8.43 -6.29
CA ILE A 92 34.87 7.73 -5.31
C ILE A 92 33.85 8.71 -4.70
N ARG A 93 34.31 9.91 -4.35
CA ARG A 93 33.47 11.01 -3.87
C ARG A 93 32.43 11.40 -4.90
N THR A 94 32.81 11.58 -6.18
CA THR A 94 31.90 11.93 -7.27
C THR A 94 30.83 10.86 -7.50
N VAL A 95 31.21 9.58 -7.58
CA VAL A 95 30.26 8.45 -7.70
C VAL A 95 29.28 8.47 -6.53
N SER A 96 29.81 8.67 -5.33
CA SER A 96 29.02 8.58 -4.14
C SER A 96 28.10 9.78 -3.92
N GLU A 97 28.52 10.99 -4.30
CA GLU A 97 27.67 12.17 -4.32
C GLU A 97 26.57 12.03 -5.36
N SER A 98 26.87 11.47 -6.54
CA SER A 98 25.84 11.12 -7.52
C SER A 98 24.86 10.08 -6.97
N MET A 99 25.32 9.03 -6.27
CA MET A 99 24.43 8.07 -5.60
C MET A 99 23.60 8.72 -4.49
N ILE A 100 24.21 9.53 -3.63
CA ILE A 100 23.54 10.29 -2.58
C ILE A 100 22.50 11.23 -3.21
N ASN A 101 22.81 11.89 -4.32
CA ASN A 101 21.89 12.72 -5.08
C ASN A 101 20.77 11.88 -5.69
N ILE A 102 21.03 10.70 -6.24
CA ILE A 102 19.99 9.77 -6.72
C ILE A 102 19.04 9.41 -5.59
N HIS A 103 19.56 9.07 -4.40
CA HIS A 103 18.72 8.71 -3.27
C HIS A 103 18.02 9.92 -2.64
N HIS A 104 18.65 11.10 -2.64
CA HIS A 104 17.99 12.35 -2.26
C HIS A 104 16.95 12.79 -3.26
N LEU A 105 17.15 12.52 -4.55
CA LEU A 105 16.21 12.80 -5.61
C LEU A 105 15.10 11.77 -5.64
N ARG A 106 15.34 10.48 -5.37
CA ARG A 106 14.31 9.48 -5.02
C ARG A 106 13.54 9.89 -3.79
N LEU A 107 14.22 10.39 -2.77
CA LEU A 107 13.59 10.97 -1.60
C LEU A 107 12.95 12.32 -1.91
N LYS A 108 13.27 13.03 -3.01
CA LYS A 108 12.59 14.24 -3.52
C LYS A 108 11.52 13.93 -4.56
N MET A 109 11.47 12.76 -5.17
CA MET A 109 10.32 12.30 -5.94
C MET A 109 9.30 11.66 -5.01
N ALA A 110 9.81 11.05 -3.95
CA ALA A 110 9.07 10.95 -2.71
C ALA A 110 8.69 12.39 -2.28
N ARG A 111 9.62 13.27 -1.82
CA ARG A 111 9.48 14.62 -1.15
C ARG A 111 8.74 15.74 -1.88
N SER A 112 8.97 15.98 -3.17
CA SER A 112 8.38 17.07 -3.96
C SER A 112 6.91 16.80 -4.29
N GLN A 113 6.41 15.60 -3.95
CA GLN A 113 5.00 15.22 -3.89
C GLN A 113 4.59 14.61 -2.51
N TYR A 114 5.51 14.53 -1.54
CA TYR A 114 5.36 13.73 -0.30
C TYR A 114 4.57 14.38 0.79
N ILE A 115 4.67 15.71 0.89
CA ILE A 115 4.12 16.46 2.04
C ILE A 115 2.77 17.08 1.69
N LEU A 116 2.43 17.25 0.42
CA LEU A 116 1.07 17.72 0.09
C LEU A 116 0.10 16.57 -0.19
N PHE A 117 0.56 15.35 -0.50
CA PHE A 117 -0.37 14.33 -1.02
C PHE A 117 -0.14 12.85 -0.71
N GLN A 118 1.02 12.29 -0.29
CA GLN A 118 1.18 10.81 -0.47
C GLN A 118 1.81 9.90 0.58
N LEU A 119 2.59 10.35 1.57
CA LEU A 119 2.64 9.53 2.81
C LEU A 119 1.32 9.61 3.58
N GLU A 120 0.62 10.73 3.40
CA GLU A 120 -0.77 10.96 3.75
C GLU A 120 -1.74 10.68 2.58
N GLY A 121 -1.31 10.27 1.39
CA GLY A 121 -2.25 9.95 0.29
C GLY A 121 -2.73 8.53 0.31
N MET A 122 -1.81 7.60 0.59
CA MET A 122 -2.25 6.26 0.92
C MET A 122 -2.75 6.17 2.35
N HIS A 123 -2.19 6.93 3.32
CA HIS A 123 -2.63 6.91 4.74
C HIS A 123 -3.84 7.83 5.07
N GLU A 124 -3.88 9.07 4.58
CA GLU A 124 -5.00 10.03 4.68
C GLU A 124 -5.89 10.14 3.42
N GLY A 125 -5.60 9.43 2.32
CA GLY A 125 -6.47 9.36 1.14
C GLY A 125 -7.11 7.98 1.01
N VAL A 126 -6.36 6.96 0.55
CA VAL A 126 -6.88 5.59 0.36
C VAL A 126 -7.28 4.95 1.69
N ILE A 127 -6.37 4.88 2.66
CA ILE A 127 -6.61 4.29 3.98
C ILE A 127 -7.64 5.09 4.76
N SER A 128 -7.65 6.43 4.69
CA SER A 128 -8.71 7.21 5.35
C SER A 128 -10.07 7.00 4.68
N THR A 129 -10.14 6.90 3.36
CA THR A 129 -11.38 6.63 2.63
C THR A 129 -11.91 5.26 3.02
N ILE A 130 -11.02 4.26 3.05
CA ILE A 130 -11.33 2.92 3.58
C ILE A 130 -11.82 3.01 5.03
N GLN A 131 -11.09 3.69 5.92
CA GLN A 131 -11.47 3.85 7.33
C GLN A 131 -12.80 4.58 7.49
N ASN A 132 -13.09 5.58 6.65
CA ASN A 132 -14.35 6.31 6.66
C ASN A 132 -15.51 5.39 6.27
N VAL A 133 -15.34 4.56 5.24
CA VAL A 133 -16.32 3.51 4.88
C VAL A 133 -16.51 2.52 6.03
N LEU A 134 -15.43 2.06 6.66
CA LEU A 134 -15.49 1.14 7.80
C LEU A 134 -16.22 1.74 9.02
N PHE A 135 -15.79 2.92 9.47
CA PHE A 135 -16.27 3.53 10.71
C PHE A 135 -17.59 4.26 10.59
N LYS A 136 -17.92 4.80 9.41
CA LYS A 136 -19.21 5.46 9.19
C LYS A 136 -20.18 4.51 8.53
N ASP A 137 -19.88 3.97 7.37
CA ASP A 137 -20.90 3.27 6.58
C ASP A 137 -21.14 1.84 7.10
N ILE A 138 -20.10 1.02 7.25
CA ILE A 138 -20.21 -0.37 7.72
C ILE A 138 -20.68 -0.42 9.19
N LYS A 139 -20.10 0.39 10.06
CA LYS A 139 -20.53 0.45 11.47
C LYS A 139 -22.01 0.84 11.60
N ASN A 140 -22.46 1.87 10.88
CA ASN A 140 -23.86 2.33 10.96
C ASN A 140 -24.86 1.28 10.46
N ILE A 141 -24.52 0.49 9.43
CA ILE A 141 -25.41 -0.57 8.95
C ILE A 141 -25.44 -1.76 9.91
N LYS A 142 -24.32 -2.07 10.60
CA LYS A 142 -24.27 -3.11 11.64
C LYS A 142 -25.08 -2.73 12.87
N GLU A 143 -25.03 -1.47 13.30
CA GLU A 143 -25.89 -0.96 14.37
C GLU A 143 -27.37 -1.04 13.97
N ALA A 144 -27.70 -0.68 12.72
CA ALA A 144 -29.06 -0.83 12.21
C ALA A 144 -29.53 -2.29 12.15
N ARG A 145 -28.62 -3.23 11.86
CA ARG A 145 -28.89 -4.68 11.92
C ARG A 145 -29.29 -5.11 13.32
N LEU A 146 -28.55 -4.66 14.35
CA LEU A 146 -28.87 -4.98 15.75
C LEU A 146 -30.25 -4.46 16.17
N ASP A 147 -30.61 -3.25 15.75
CA ASP A 147 -31.94 -2.68 16.05
C ASP A 147 -33.06 -3.45 15.33
N TYR A 148 -32.82 -3.86 14.09
CA TYR A 148 -33.71 -4.74 13.34
C TYR A 148 -33.88 -6.09 14.04
N GLU A 149 -32.79 -6.78 14.41
CA GLU A 149 -32.80 -8.08 15.09
C GLU A 149 -33.55 -8.01 16.44
N LYS A 150 -33.37 -6.95 17.22
CA LYS A 150 -34.14 -6.75 18.47
C LYS A 150 -35.65 -6.60 18.21
N SER A 151 -36.03 -5.94 17.12
CA SER A 151 -37.44 -5.78 16.76
C SER A 151 -38.05 -7.09 16.27
N VAL A 152 -37.26 -7.90 15.56
CA VAL A 152 -37.61 -9.25 15.12
C VAL A 152 -37.88 -10.14 16.32
N GLU A 153 -36.95 -10.20 17.27
CA GLU A 153 -37.04 -11.05 18.46
C GLU A 153 -38.30 -10.74 19.27
N LYS A 154 -38.61 -9.45 19.49
CA LYS A 154 -39.83 -9.02 20.19
C LYS A 154 -41.11 -9.45 19.47
N PHE A 155 -41.14 -9.32 18.14
CA PHE A 155 -42.29 -9.71 17.35
C PHE A 155 -42.47 -11.23 17.30
N GLU A 156 -41.38 -11.98 17.15
CA GLU A 156 -41.39 -13.44 17.19
C GLU A 156 -41.84 -13.97 18.56
N ALA A 157 -41.34 -13.40 19.65
CA ALA A 157 -41.77 -13.75 21.01
C ALA A 157 -43.27 -13.49 21.23
N ALA A 158 -43.79 -12.33 20.77
CA ALA A 158 -45.21 -12.03 20.83
C ALA A 158 -46.05 -13.01 19.97
N THR A 159 -45.53 -13.39 18.81
CA THR A 159 -46.17 -14.34 17.88
C THR A 159 -46.26 -15.74 18.49
N ILE A 160 -45.18 -16.23 19.10
CA ILE A 160 -45.14 -17.52 19.79
C ILE A 160 -46.13 -17.53 20.96
N LYS A 161 -46.13 -16.47 21.77
CA LYS A 161 -47.05 -16.34 22.92
C LYS A 161 -48.51 -16.35 22.46
N TYR A 162 -48.84 -15.62 21.38
CA TYR A 162 -50.19 -15.58 20.83
C TYR A 162 -50.60 -16.92 20.22
N ALA A 163 -49.70 -17.59 19.49
CA ALA A 163 -49.97 -18.90 18.88
C ALA A 163 -50.17 -20.02 19.91
N ALA A 164 -49.59 -19.90 21.10
CA ALA A 164 -49.72 -20.86 22.19
C ALA A 164 -51.03 -20.72 23.00
N LEU A 165 -51.89 -19.73 22.69
CA LEU A 165 -53.11 -19.50 23.46
C LEU A 165 -54.12 -20.66 23.30
N PRO A 166 -54.71 -21.15 24.41
CA PRO A 166 -55.71 -22.21 24.33
C PRO A 166 -57.01 -21.68 23.72
N LYS A 167 -57.66 -22.50 22.87
CA LYS A 167 -58.93 -22.15 22.23
C LYS A 167 -60.09 -21.95 23.22
N SER A 168 -59.94 -22.43 24.45
CA SER A 168 -60.90 -22.27 25.55
C SER A 168 -60.74 -20.95 26.33
N LYS A 169 -59.77 -20.11 25.97
CA LYS A 169 -59.53 -18.82 26.62
C LYS A 169 -60.71 -17.88 26.37
N GLU A 170 -61.02 -17.04 27.36
CA GLU A 170 -62.09 -16.05 27.26
C GLU A 170 -61.85 -15.07 26.09
N SER A 171 -62.91 -14.73 25.36
CA SER A 171 -62.85 -13.85 24.18
C SER A 171 -62.23 -12.48 24.47
N SER A 172 -62.47 -11.90 25.66
CA SER A 172 -61.91 -10.62 26.08
C SER A 172 -60.37 -10.68 26.18
N ALA A 173 -59.85 -11.72 26.81
CA ALA A 173 -58.41 -11.94 26.97
C ALA A 173 -57.72 -12.33 25.65
N LEU A 174 -58.43 -13.00 24.73
CA LEU A 174 -57.92 -13.26 23.37
C LEU A 174 -57.73 -11.96 22.56
N LEU A 175 -58.67 -11.00 22.70
CA LEU A 175 -58.55 -9.69 22.05
C LEU A 175 -57.38 -8.88 22.60
N GLU A 176 -57.13 -8.94 23.91
CA GLU A 176 -55.99 -8.27 24.54
C GLU A 176 -54.65 -8.81 24.02
N ASP A 177 -54.47 -10.14 23.96
CA ASP A 177 -53.25 -10.72 23.40
C ASP A 177 -53.09 -10.43 21.89
N ALA A 178 -54.19 -10.40 21.14
CA ALA A 178 -54.17 -10.00 19.73
C ALA A 178 -53.73 -8.53 19.57
N PHE A 179 -54.16 -7.65 20.47
CA PHE A 179 -53.72 -6.26 20.51
C PHE A 179 -52.23 -6.14 20.85
N ILE A 180 -51.73 -6.91 21.81
CA ILE A 180 -50.29 -6.96 22.14
C ILE A 180 -49.46 -7.40 20.91
N LEU A 181 -49.89 -8.44 20.19
CA LEU A 181 -49.22 -8.88 18.96
C LEU A 181 -49.24 -7.77 17.88
N TYR A 182 -50.38 -7.10 17.71
CA TYR A 182 -50.51 -5.99 16.76
C TYR A 182 -49.58 -4.82 17.11
N GLU A 183 -49.51 -4.43 18.38
CA GLU A 183 -48.59 -3.39 18.86
C GLU A 183 -47.12 -3.80 18.72
N ALA A 184 -46.79 -5.09 18.88
CA ALA A 184 -45.43 -5.61 18.63
C ALA A 184 -45.06 -5.62 17.13
N ARG A 185 -46.05 -5.79 16.23
CA ARG A 185 -45.82 -5.83 14.78
C ARG A 185 -45.45 -4.48 14.19
N LYS A 186 -46.01 -3.38 14.70
CA LYS A 186 -45.74 -2.01 14.24
C LYS A 186 -44.23 -1.64 14.29
N PRO A 187 -43.52 -1.75 15.43
CA PRO A 187 -42.11 -1.42 15.51
C PRO A 187 -41.24 -2.37 14.68
N PHE A 188 -41.62 -3.65 14.56
CA PHE A 188 -40.95 -4.60 13.67
C PHE A 188 -41.00 -4.13 12.21
N ILE A 189 -42.18 -3.83 11.67
CA ILE A 189 -42.32 -3.35 10.28
C ILE A 189 -41.51 -2.06 10.07
N LYS A 190 -41.57 -1.12 11.02
CA LYS A 190 -40.81 0.14 10.95
C LYS A 190 -39.30 -0.11 10.91
N ALA A 191 -38.81 -1.02 11.74
CA ALA A 191 -37.39 -1.39 11.77
C ALA A 191 -36.96 -2.12 10.49
N SER A 192 -37.78 -3.04 9.96
CA SER A 192 -37.54 -3.73 8.69
C SER A 192 -37.40 -2.76 7.52
N ILE A 193 -38.33 -1.81 7.39
CA ILE A 193 -38.30 -0.78 6.34
C ILE A 193 -37.07 0.13 6.51
N SER A 194 -36.76 0.54 7.75
CA SER A 194 -35.60 1.39 8.03
C SER A 194 -34.29 0.67 7.68
N TYR A 195 -34.17 -0.61 8.01
CA TYR A 195 -32.99 -1.40 7.72
C TYR A 195 -32.81 -1.60 6.22
N VAL A 196 -33.87 -1.99 5.49
CA VAL A 196 -33.84 -2.10 4.02
C VAL A 196 -33.44 -0.78 3.36
N SER A 197 -33.98 0.35 3.82
CA SER A 197 -33.59 1.66 3.31
C SER A 197 -32.08 1.90 3.46
N LYS A 198 -31.52 1.61 4.65
CA LYS A 198 -30.08 1.75 4.90
C LYS A 198 -29.24 0.79 4.04
N ILE A 199 -29.69 -0.44 3.80
CA ILE A 199 -29.03 -1.39 2.90
C ILE A 199 -28.93 -0.80 1.49
N ILE A 200 -30.06 -0.32 0.95
CA ILE A 200 -30.12 0.27 -0.39
C ILE A 200 -29.19 1.49 -0.49
N MET A 201 -29.25 2.39 0.49
CA MET A 201 -28.37 3.57 0.53
C MET A 201 -26.89 3.21 0.61
N LEU A 202 -26.53 2.23 1.43
CA LEU A 202 -25.15 1.75 1.55
C LEU A 202 -24.65 1.23 0.20
N LYS A 203 -25.47 0.44 -0.50
CA LYS A 203 -25.09 -0.11 -1.79
C LYS A 203 -24.74 0.99 -2.80
N TYR A 204 -25.60 2.00 -2.96
CA TYR A 204 -25.31 3.12 -3.84
C TYR A 204 -24.03 3.87 -3.47
N LYS A 205 -23.72 3.98 -2.17
CA LYS A 205 -22.45 4.55 -1.72
C LYS A 205 -21.26 3.66 -2.09
N LEU A 206 -21.36 2.36 -1.89
CA LEU A 206 -20.29 1.40 -2.21
C LEU A 206 -20.00 1.34 -3.71
N ASP A 207 -21.03 1.45 -4.55
CA ASP A 207 -20.88 1.50 -6.02
C ASP A 207 -20.01 2.68 -6.49
N ILE A 208 -19.86 3.72 -5.66
CA ILE A 208 -19.02 4.89 -5.93
C ILE A 208 -17.69 4.79 -5.16
N HIS A 209 -17.76 4.53 -3.86
CA HIS A 209 -16.58 4.54 -2.99
C HIS A 209 -15.57 3.44 -3.33
N ILE A 210 -16.02 2.24 -3.73
CA ILE A 210 -15.09 1.16 -4.07
C ILE A 210 -14.28 1.50 -5.33
N PRO A 211 -14.89 1.92 -6.45
CA PRO A 211 -14.14 2.44 -7.59
C PRO A 211 -13.21 3.61 -7.26
N ASP A 212 -13.64 4.57 -6.43
CA ASP A 212 -12.78 5.70 -6.02
C ASP A 212 -11.52 5.23 -5.29
N ILE A 213 -11.65 4.25 -4.38
CA ILE A 213 -10.51 3.63 -3.68
C ILE A 213 -9.56 2.98 -4.69
N LEU A 214 -10.08 2.22 -5.66
CA LEU A 214 -9.27 1.55 -6.68
C LEU A 214 -8.58 2.56 -7.62
N MET A 215 -9.27 3.61 -8.02
CA MET A 215 -8.72 4.68 -8.86
C MET A 215 -7.61 5.43 -8.11
N ALA A 216 -7.82 5.73 -6.83
CA ALA A 216 -6.80 6.37 -6.01
C ALA A 216 -5.54 5.50 -5.89
N LEU A 217 -5.67 4.18 -5.73
CA LEU A 217 -4.51 3.27 -5.78
C LEU A 217 -3.75 3.35 -7.10
N ILE A 218 -4.44 3.38 -8.25
CA ILE A 218 -3.79 3.52 -9.56
C ILE A 218 -3.09 4.87 -9.68
N LYS A 219 -3.79 5.95 -9.31
CA LYS A 219 -3.27 7.33 -9.37
C LYS A 219 -1.99 7.49 -8.56
N VAL A 220 -1.95 6.87 -7.37
CA VAL A 220 -0.78 6.85 -6.49
C VAL A 220 0.47 6.37 -7.24
N HIS A 221 0.34 5.28 -8.00
CA HIS A 221 1.44 4.71 -8.77
C HIS A 221 1.77 5.52 -10.03
N THR A 222 0.75 5.98 -10.76
CA THR A 222 0.97 6.80 -11.96
C THR A 222 1.79 8.05 -11.63
N ASP A 223 1.41 8.74 -10.56
CA ASP A 223 2.11 9.95 -10.09
C ASP A 223 3.55 9.65 -9.69
N TYR A 224 3.78 8.52 -9.01
CA TYR A 224 5.11 8.09 -8.63
C TYR A 224 6.01 7.84 -9.85
N PHE A 225 5.49 7.19 -10.89
CA PHE A 225 6.27 6.90 -12.10
C PHE A 225 6.49 8.13 -12.97
N GLU A 226 5.49 9.02 -13.07
CA GLU A 226 5.60 10.29 -13.78
C GLU A 226 6.68 11.18 -13.15
N ALA A 227 6.66 11.33 -11.82
CA ALA A 227 7.72 12.04 -11.10
C ALA A 227 9.10 11.37 -11.29
N GLY A 228 9.12 10.04 -11.46
CA GLY A 228 10.30 9.22 -11.74
C GLY A 228 11.01 9.56 -13.05
N TRP A 229 10.25 9.84 -14.10
CA TRP A 229 10.74 9.93 -15.48
C TRP A 229 11.78 11.05 -15.68
N ASP A 230 11.51 12.23 -15.15
CA ASP A 230 12.40 13.39 -15.27
C ASP A 230 13.70 13.20 -14.49
N LEU A 231 13.65 12.45 -13.37
CA LEU A 231 14.86 12.14 -12.63
C LEU A 231 15.77 11.21 -13.40
N PHE A 232 15.24 10.16 -14.02
CA PHE A 232 16.07 9.17 -14.71
C PHE A 232 16.93 9.83 -15.80
N HIS A 233 16.40 10.84 -16.48
CA HIS A 233 17.16 11.67 -17.42
C HIS A 233 18.32 12.41 -16.74
N GLY A 234 18.09 13.02 -15.57
CA GLY A 234 19.16 13.68 -14.81
C GLY A 234 20.27 12.74 -14.35
N ILE A 235 19.91 11.49 -14.02
CA ILE A 235 20.88 10.44 -13.64
C ILE A 235 21.72 10.03 -14.85
N GLU A 236 21.09 9.88 -16.02
CA GLU A 236 21.77 9.48 -17.24
C GLU A 236 22.88 10.46 -17.61
N VAL A 237 22.61 11.77 -17.53
CA VAL A 237 23.61 12.83 -17.77
C VAL A 237 24.77 12.72 -16.77
N ALA A 238 24.49 12.57 -15.47
CA ALA A 238 25.53 12.44 -14.45
C ALA A 238 26.39 11.17 -14.63
N SER A 239 25.78 10.08 -15.09
CA SER A 239 26.46 8.82 -15.39
C SER A 239 27.42 8.95 -16.59
N GLN A 240 27.00 9.66 -17.63
CA GLN A 240 27.84 9.92 -18.81
C GLN A 240 29.07 10.76 -18.47
N ASP A 241 28.91 11.82 -17.68
CA ASP A 241 30.04 12.65 -17.19
C ASP A 241 31.04 11.83 -16.36
N LEU A 242 30.53 11.02 -15.43
CA LEU A 242 31.38 10.14 -14.62
C LEU A 242 32.13 9.12 -15.48
N ARG A 243 31.48 8.54 -16.49
CA ARG A 243 32.11 7.59 -17.42
C ARG A 243 33.29 8.22 -18.14
N GLN A 244 33.12 9.43 -18.66
CA GLN A 244 34.20 10.16 -19.33
C GLN A 244 35.38 10.42 -18.38
N LYS A 245 35.11 10.85 -17.14
CA LYS A 245 36.15 11.07 -16.12
C LYS A 245 36.93 9.79 -15.82
N LEU A 246 36.24 8.65 -15.74
CA LEU A 246 36.86 7.35 -15.48
C LEU A 246 37.71 6.87 -16.66
N ASP A 247 37.26 7.06 -17.89
CA ASP A 247 38.02 6.68 -19.09
C ASP A 247 39.31 7.49 -19.22
N ASN A 248 39.27 8.80 -18.91
CA ASN A 248 40.46 9.64 -18.84
C ASN A 248 41.44 9.16 -17.74
N ALA A 249 40.92 8.82 -16.54
CA ALA A 249 41.74 8.32 -15.44
C ALA A 249 42.41 6.97 -15.77
N ARG A 250 41.70 6.08 -16.49
CA ARG A 250 42.25 4.81 -16.97
C ARG A 250 43.39 5.02 -17.97
N ALA A 251 43.24 5.93 -18.92
CA ALA A 251 44.29 6.26 -19.89
C ALA A 251 45.55 6.78 -19.18
N MET A 252 45.39 7.76 -18.28
CA MET A 252 46.48 8.32 -17.48
C MET A 252 47.19 7.26 -16.62
N SER A 253 46.43 6.36 -16.00
CA SER A 253 46.98 5.26 -15.20
C SER A 253 47.81 4.30 -16.06
N SER A 254 47.30 3.90 -17.23
CA SER A 254 48.00 3.04 -18.19
C SER A 254 49.34 3.65 -18.62
N ASP A 255 49.34 4.95 -18.97
CA ASP A 255 50.57 5.66 -19.35
C ASP A 255 51.56 5.78 -18.20
N THR A 256 51.07 6.02 -16.98
CA THR A 256 51.91 6.10 -15.78
C THR A 256 52.57 4.76 -15.49
N ILE A 257 51.81 3.65 -15.56
CA ILE A 257 52.32 2.29 -15.35
C ILE A 257 53.41 1.95 -16.38
N LYS A 258 53.18 2.25 -17.66
CA LYS A 258 54.19 2.04 -18.72
C LYS A 258 55.48 2.81 -18.47
N ARG A 259 55.38 4.10 -18.10
CA ARG A 259 56.55 4.91 -17.75
C ARG A 259 57.29 4.33 -16.56
N LEU A 260 56.56 3.81 -15.58
CA LEU A 260 57.13 3.20 -14.39
C LEU A 260 57.89 1.90 -14.73
N GLU A 261 57.39 1.10 -15.68
CA GLU A 261 58.12 -0.05 -16.23
C GLU A 261 59.39 0.37 -16.97
N THR A 262 59.34 1.43 -17.79
CA THR A 262 60.54 1.98 -18.45
C THR A 262 61.60 2.42 -17.44
N VAL A 263 61.21 3.25 -16.47
CA VAL A 263 62.12 3.75 -15.42
C VAL A 263 62.67 2.58 -14.59
N LYS A 264 61.84 1.61 -14.23
CA LYS A 264 62.30 0.40 -13.52
C LYS A 264 63.42 -0.31 -14.30
N ASN A 265 63.23 -0.52 -15.60
CA ASN A 265 64.22 -1.18 -16.45
C ASN A 265 65.54 -0.37 -16.50
N GLU A 266 65.46 0.96 -16.61
CA GLU A 266 66.63 1.86 -16.58
C GLU A 266 67.42 1.77 -15.26
N PHE A 267 66.75 1.56 -14.12
CA PHE A 267 67.43 1.36 -12.83
C PHE A 267 67.99 -0.07 -12.65
N GLU A 268 67.36 -1.08 -13.25
CA GLU A 268 67.81 -2.48 -13.18
C GLU A 268 69.04 -2.78 -14.06
N GLU A 269 69.19 -2.10 -15.20
CA GLU A 269 70.33 -2.24 -16.12
C GLU A 269 71.71 -1.97 -15.49
N PRO A 270 71.96 -0.82 -14.81
CA PRO A 270 73.26 -0.53 -14.19
C PRO A 270 73.55 -1.44 -12.99
N VAL A 271 72.53 -1.85 -12.23
CA VAL A 271 72.69 -2.80 -11.11
C VAL A 271 73.10 -4.18 -11.64
N SER A 272 72.45 -4.65 -12.70
CA SER A 272 72.80 -5.92 -13.37
C SER A 272 74.22 -5.87 -13.93
N THR A 273 74.61 -4.77 -14.55
CA THR A 273 75.96 -4.56 -15.10
C THR A 273 77.03 -4.50 -13.99
N ALA A 274 76.75 -3.82 -12.87
CA ALA A 274 77.65 -3.74 -11.72
C ALA A 274 77.82 -5.10 -11.00
N ILE A 275 76.76 -5.92 -10.91
CA ILE A 275 76.83 -7.28 -10.35
C ILE A 275 77.68 -8.19 -11.26
N VAL A 276 77.53 -8.07 -12.59
CA VAL A 276 78.35 -8.82 -13.56
C VAL A 276 79.82 -8.40 -13.47
N CYS A 277 80.13 -7.10 -13.44
CA CYS A 277 81.50 -6.61 -13.27
C CYS A 277 82.14 -7.05 -11.94
N ASN A 278 81.39 -7.06 -10.84
CA ASN A 278 81.89 -7.56 -9.54
C ASN A 278 82.09 -9.08 -9.50
N ARG A 279 81.33 -9.87 -10.27
CA ARG A 279 81.60 -11.31 -10.44
C ARG A 279 82.87 -11.54 -11.25
N VAL A 280 83.06 -10.81 -12.34
CA VAL A 280 84.25 -10.94 -13.21
C VAL A 280 85.52 -10.48 -12.49
N GLY A 281 85.46 -9.41 -11.69
CA GLY A 281 86.58 -8.92 -10.88
C GLY A 281 86.98 -9.83 -9.71
N LYS A 282 86.06 -10.64 -9.18
CA LYS A 282 86.39 -11.67 -8.16
C LYS A 282 87.00 -12.94 -8.74
N THR A 283 86.80 -13.23 -10.02
CA THR A 283 87.44 -14.38 -10.71
C THR A 283 88.87 -14.12 -11.14
N THR A 284 89.30 -12.86 -11.30
CA THR A 284 90.67 -12.50 -11.72
C THR A 284 91.67 -12.31 -10.58
N SER A 285 91.23 -12.20 -9.32
CA SER A 285 92.11 -12.02 -8.15
C SER A 285 92.58 -13.33 -7.48
N LYS A 286 92.70 -14.44 -8.24
CA LYS A 286 93.16 -15.74 -7.71
C LYS A 286 94.28 -16.40 -8.49
N ARG A 287 95.03 -15.66 -9.31
CA ARG A 287 96.08 -16.24 -10.15
C ARG A 287 97.32 -15.35 -10.32
N ILE A 288 97.99 -15.03 -9.22
CA ILE A 288 99.43 -14.74 -9.25
C ILE A 288 100.05 -15.30 -7.96
N HIS A 289 100.55 -16.54 -8.05
CA HIS A 289 101.62 -17.10 -7.24
C HIS A 289 102.66 -17.64 -8.22
#